data_AF-A0AA97D4V9-F1
#
_entry.id   AF-A0AA97D4V9-F1
#
_cell.length_a   1.000
_cell.length_b   1.000
_cell.length_c   1.000
_cell.angle_alpha   90.00
_cell.angle_beta   90.00
_cell.angle_gamma   90.00
#
_symmetry.space_group_name_H-M   'P 1'
#
loop_
_entity.id
_entity.type
_entity.pdbx_description
1 polymer ?
#
loop_
_entity_poly.entity_id
_entity_poly.type
_entity_poly.pdbx_seq_one_letter_code
_entity_poly.pdbx_strand_id
1 'polypeptide(L)' 'MLNNDPAFIEALKKVSVHQLTITEAAEQYDIPKRAIYKALRQQQTKLNKQKAYLIATQKRLKQNLRNVEMELASFS' A
#
# COMPACT_ATOMS: atom_id res chain seq x y z
N MET A 1 13.57 12.61 -14.35
CA MET A 1 12.95 11.87 -13.24
C MET A 1 11.53 11.50 -13.66
N LEU A 2 11.26 10.22 -13.97
CA LEU A 2 9.94 9.78 -14.47
C LEU A 2 8.82 9.80 -13.42
N ASN A 3 9.16 9.93 -12.13
CA ASN A 3 8.18 9.76 -11.03
C ASN A 3 7.15 10.89 -10.88
N ASN A 4 7.37 12.04 -11.50
CA ASN A 4 6.44 13.19 -11.45
C ASN A 4 5.79 13.48 -12.81
N ASP A 5 6.04 12.62 -13.81
CA ASP A 5 5.43 12.76 -15.13
C ASP A 5 3.94 12.39 -15.03
N PRO A 6 3.01 13.29 -15.42
CA PRO A 6 1.58 13.02 -15.40
C PRO A 6 1.19 11.75 -16.17
N ALA A 7 1.83 11.47 -17.31
CA ALA A 7 1.57 10.28 -18.10
C ALA A 7 1.95 9.01 -17.34
N PHE A 8 3.10 9.03 -16.67
CA PHE A 8 3.58 7.94 -15.83
C PHE A 8 2.66 7.69 -14.62
N ILE A 9 2.19 8.76 -13.98
CA ILE A 9 1.25 8.66 -12.84
C ILE A 9 -0.09 8.08 -13.29
N GLU A 10 -0.63 8.54 -14.42
CA GLU A 10 -1.89 8.04 -14.97
C GLU A 10 -1.78 6.56 -15.36
N ALA A 11 -0.70 6.17 -16.05
CA ALA A 11 -0.42 4.78 -16.40
C ALA A 11 -0.39 3.88 -15.15
N LEU A 12 0.33 4.28 -14.09
CA LEU A 12 0.36 3.54 -12.84
C LEU A 12 -1.01 3.43 -12.18
N LYS A 13 -1.81 4.51 -12.19
CA LYS A 13 -3.16 4.51 -11.64
C LYS A 13 -4.04 3.52 -12.38
N LYS A 14 -4.07 3.55 -13.72
CA LYS A 14 -4.87 2.62 -14.53
C LYS A 14 -4.47 1.17 -14.32
N VAL A 15 -3.17 0.89 -14.18
CA VAL A 15 -2.69 -0.46 -13.86
C VAL A 15 -3.11 -0.89 -12.45
N SER A 16 -3.01 0.01 -11.46
CA SER A 16 -3.37 -0.31 -10.06
C SER A 16 -4.85 -0.64 -9.85
N VAL A 17 -5.74 -0.13 -10.71
CA VAL A 17 -7.18 -0.41 -10.68
C VAL A 17 -7.60 -1.43 -11.73
N HIS A 18 -6.66 -2.16 -12.32
CA HIS A 18 -6.89 -3.19 -13.34
C HIS A 18 -7.63 -2.70 -14.60
N GLN A 19 -7.58 -1.39 -14.88
CA GLN A 19 -8.11 -0.84 -16.14
C GLN A 19 -7.18 -1.11 -17.32
N LEU A 20 -5.88 -1.25 -17.07
CA LEU A 20 -4.87 -1.65 -18.05
C LEU A 20 -3.95 -2.70 -17.46
N THR A 21 -3.48 -3.62 -18.29
CA THR A 21 -2.30 -4.43 -18.01
C THR A 21 -1.02 -3.58 -18.09
N ILE A 22 0.06 -4.08 -17.52
CA ILE A 22 1.39 -3.43 -17.63
C ILE A 22 1.83 -3.30 -19.10
N THR A 23 1.45 -4.26 -19.94
CA THR A 23 1.77 -4.23 -21.38
C THR A 23 1.01 -3.12 -22.09
N GLU A 24 -0.31 -3.05 -21.90
CA GLU A 24 -1.14 -2.01 -22.54
C GLU A 24 -0.74 -0.61 -22.07
N ALA A 25 -0.47 -0.44 -20.76
CA ALA A 25 -0.01 0.84 -20.24
C ALA A 25 1.38 1.24 -20.77
N ALA A 26 2.27 0.28 -21.00
CA ALA A 26 3.58 0.56 -21.59
C ALA A 26 3.47 1.03 -23.04
N GLU A 27 2.59 0.41 -23.82
CA GLU A 27 2.36 0.76 -25.22
C GLU A 27 1.59 2.07 -25.35
N GLN A 28 0.51 2.26 -24.58
CA GLN A 28 -0.35 3.44 -24.67
C GLN A 28 0.35 4.74 -24.26
N TYR A 29 1.28 4.69 -23.31
CA TYR A 29 1.94 5.86 -22.75
C TYR A 29 3.42 5.98 -23.16
N ASP A 30 3.91 5.09 -24.04
CA ASP A 30 5.32 4.99 -24.43
C ASP A 30 6.29 4.91 -23.22
N ILE A 31 5.92 4.10 -22.23
CA ILE A 31 6.68 3.90 -21.00
C ILE A 31 7.28 2.49 -21.00
N PRO A 32 8.58 2.32 -20.69
CA PRO A 32 9.16 1.00 -20.55
C PRO A 32 8.42 0.14 -19.50
N LYS A 33 7.99 -1.07 -19.87
CA LYS A 33 7.33 -2.03 -18.96
C LYS A 33 8.09 -2.19 -17.63
N ARG A 34 9.42 -2.23 -17.68
CA ARG A 34 10.30 -2.34 -16.51
C ARG A 34 10.14 -1.16 -15.54
N ALA A 35 9.91 0.06 -16.03
CA ALA A 35 9.69 1.23 -15.21
C ALA A 35 8.37 1.13 -14.45
N ILE A 36 7.29 0.75 -15.14
CA ILE A 36 5.96 0.50 -14.54
C ILE A 36 6.07 -0.59 -13.46
N TYR A 37 6.70 -1.72 -13.80
CA TYR A 37 6.87 -2.85 -12.87
C TYR A 37 7.63 -2.45 -11.60
N LYS A 38 8.73 -1.69 -11.75
CA LYS A 38 9.53 -1.21 -10.62
C LYS A 38 8.72 -0.28 -9.71
N ALA A 39 7.97 0.65 -10.29
CA ALA A 39 7.17 1.60 -9.52
C ALA A 39 6.02 0.91 -8.75
N LEU A 40 5.30 -0.02 -9.38
CA LEU A 40 4.26 -0.82 -8.71
C LEU A 40 4.83 -1.62 -7.53
N ARG A 41 6.00 -2.25 -7.72
CA ARG A 41 6.68 -2.98 -6.63
C ARG A 41 7.05 -2.08 -5.46
N GLN A 42 7.52 -0.86 -5.74
CA GLN A 42 7.86 0.11 -4.70
C GLN A 42 6.62 0.57 -3.93
N GLN A 43 5.51 0.85 -4.63
CA GLN A 43 4.22 1.19 -4.01
C GLN A 43 3.71 0.04 -3.13
N GLN A 44 3.72 -1.20 -3.64
CA GLN A 44 3.30 -2.38 -2.88
C GLN A 44 4.15 -2.59 -1.63
N THR A 45 5.47 -2.39 -1.73
CA THR A 45 6.38 -2.52 -0.59
C THR A 45 6.06 -1.49 0.50
N LYS A 46 5.76 -0.25 0.11
CA LYS A 46 5.35 0.82 1.04
C LYS A 46 4.03 0.47 1.73
N LEU A 47 3.02 0.03 0.96
CA LEU A 47 1.72 -0.38 1.48
C LEU A 47 1.85 -1.57 2.45
N ASN A 48 2.66 -2.56 2.11
CA ASN A 48 2.89 -3.74 2.98
C ASN A 48 3.52 -3.35 4.32
N LYS A 49 4.50 -2.45 4.32
CA LYS A 49 5.11 -1.93 5.56
C LYS A 49 4.07 -1.21 6.43
N GLN A 50 3.25 -0.35 5.82
CA GLN A 50 2.19 0.37 6.54
C GLN A 50 1.14 -0.59 7.11
N LYS A 51 0.71 -1.58 6.31
CA LYS A 51 -0.23 -2.61 6.75
C LYS A 51 0.32 -3.41 7.94
N ALA A 52 1.59 -3.83 7.87
CA ALA A 52 2.23 -4.55 8.96
C ALA A 52 2.27 -3.72 10.26
N TYR A 53 2.62 -2.43 10.16
CA TYR A 53 2.59 -1.51 11.30
C TYR A 53 1.19 -1.37 11.91
N LEU A 54 0.15 -1.21 11.07
CA LEU A 54 -1.23 -1.09 11.54
C LEU A 54 -1.70 -2.37 12.25
N ILE A 55 -1.39 -3.54 11.72
CA ILE A 55 -1.73 -4.83 12.35
C ILE A 55 -1.05 -4.96 13.72
N ALA A 56 0.24 -4.64 13.82
CA ALA A 56 0.97 -4.68 15.07
C ALA A 56 0.38 -3.70 16.11
N THR A 57 0.02 -2.49 15.67
CA THR A 57 -0.61 -1.47 16.51
C THR A 57 -1.97 -1.93 17.01
N GLN A 58 -2.81 -2.50 16.13
CA GLN A 58 -4.12 -3.03 16.50
C GLN A 58 -3.99 -4.14 17.56
N LYS A 59 -3.02 -5.05 17.39
CA LYS A 59 -2.77 -6.11 18.38
C LYS A 59 -2.40 -5.54 19.75
N ARG A 60 -1.51 -4.54 19.78
CA ARG A 60 -1.09 -3.87 21.03
C ARG A 60 -2.27 -3.17 21.70
N LEU A 61 -3.09 -2.44 20.94
CA LEU A 61 -4.26 -1.75 21.49
C LEU A 61 -5.28 -2.72 22.07
N LYS A 62 -5.55 -3.85 21.39
CA LYS A 62 -6.42 -4.91 21.92
C LYS A 62 -5.90 -5.50 23.22
N GLN A 63 -4.58 -5.70 23.33
CA GLN A 63 -3.99 -6.20 24.57
C GLN A 63 -4.11 -5.18 25.71
N ASN A 64 -3.81 -3.90 25.43
CA ASN A 64 -3.93 -2.84 26.42
C ASN A 64 -5.37 -2.69 26.93
N LEU A 65 -6.35 -2.77 26.03
CA LEU A 65 -7.77 -2.74 26.39
C LEU A 65 -8.13 -3.88 27.36
N ARG A 66 -7.72 -5.12 27.04
CA ARG A 66 -7.93 -6.27 27.93
C ARG A 66 -7.30 -6.09 29.31
N ASN A 67 -6.11 -5.51 29.37
CA ASN A 67 -5.45 -5.24 30.64
C ASN A 67 -6.26 -4.25 31.48
N VAL A 68 -6.73 -3.15 30.87
CA VAL A 68 -7.59 -2.16 31.54
C VAL A 68 -8.91 -2.80 32.00
N GLU A 69 -9.53 -3.64 31.17
CA GLU A 69 -10.76 -4.36 31.52
C GLU A 69 -10.54 -5.27 32.75
N MET A 70 -9.41 -5.98 32.82
CA MET A 70 -9.06 -6.82 33.98
C MET A 70 -8.78 -6.00 35.24
N GLU A 71 -8.05 -4.88 35.12
CA GLU A 71 -7.81 -3.97 36.25
C GLU A 71 -9.13 -3.44 36.80
N LEU A 72 -10.04 -2.98 35.94
CA LEU A 72 -11.36 -2.50 36.36
C LEU A 72 -12.19 -3.59 37.05
N ALA A 73 -12.17 -4.82 36.52
CA ALA A 73 -12.87 -5.95 37.15
C ALA A 73 -12.31 -6.30 38.54
N SER A 74 -11.03 -6.03 38.80
CA SER A 74 -10.41 -6.29 40.11
C SER A 74 -10.83 -5.31 41.22
N PHE A 75 -11.44 -4.18 40.85
CA PHE A 75 -11.99 -3.20 41.79
C PHE A 75 -13.48 -3.43 42.12
N SER A 76 -14.12 -4.42 41.48
CA SER A 76 -15.52 -4.81 41.70
C SER A 76 -15.61 -6.03 42.61
#